data_AF-A0A0D0K5B1-F1
#
_entry.id   AF-A0A0D0K5B1-F1
#
_cell.length_a   1.000
_cell.length_b   1.000
_cell.length_c   1.000
_cell.angle_alpha   90.00
_cell.angle_beta   90.00
_cell.angle_gamma   90.00
#
_symmetry.space_group_name_H-M   'P 1'
#
loop_
_entity.id
_entity.type
_entity.pdbx_description
1 polymer ?
#
loop_
_entity_poly.entity_id
_entity_poly.type
_entity_poly.pdbx_seq_one_letter_code
_entity_poly.pdbx_strand_id
1 'polypeptide(L)'
;MLQLDNYRACSPGETLTRVSPFLSRLGITRLARQTGLDNIGIAVWCAFAPNAKAIVIAQGKGIDDKAAQTSAAMEAIERAVATNPACERIITSREKLEGAEDHVNTLAILLSPHAPPVAAAEEIEWTRAHHLLTGERLWLPFAAVHLDRTIEGPRYWQSSDGLASGNTRNEAILHATLERIERDALTLWQMTPASRRYQSAIDMKAVVEPAFQDVLSKIAQADLDIALFDITTDLAIPCVVALLGPRKRTPPRAVRHVDLTYGAGAATSPAVAAMRAITEAVQSRMTFTAGARDDLLPATFSRQADATMLDALGTPPRKRLEDLPSLGTTSTEQSLDIVLQRLENAGIDQLFAVDLNPEWLPAAVVKVFAPQLENPDGERHRRFGPRALSKAL
;
A
#
# COMPACT_ATOMS: atom_id res chain seq x y z
N MET A 1 12.99 -9.13 -20.11
CA MET A 1 11.59 -8.79 -19.75
C MET A 1 11.66 -8.11 -18.39
N LEU A 2 11.14 -6.91 -18.23
CA LEU A 2 11.17 -6.25 -16.91
C LEU A 2 10.31 -7.11 -15.96
N GLN A 3 10.94 -7.89 -15.09
CA GLN A 3 10.22 -8.58 -14.02
C GLN A 3 9.81 -7.52 -13.02
N LEU A 4 8.52 -7.21 -12.97
CA LEU A 4 7.96 -6.33 -11.94
C LEU A 4 7.91 -6.98 -10.57
N ASP A 5 8.04 -8.29 -10.56
CA ASP A 5 8.09 -9.11 -9.37
C ASP A 5 9.54 -9.22 -8.89
N ASN A 6 9.94 -8.17 -8.16
CA ASN A 6 11.09 -8.20 -7.26
C ASN A 6 11.11 -9.52 -6.49
N TYR A 7 12.04 -10.39 -6.88
CA TYR A 7 12.51 -11.57 -6.14
C TYR A 7 11.43 -12.48 -5.55
N ARG A 8 10.27 -12.63 -6.20
CA ARG A 8 9.25 -13.59 -5.73
C ARG A 8 9.78 -15.02 -5.86
N ALA A 9 9.51 -15.84 -4.85
CA ALA A 9 9.94 -17.24 -4.77
C ALA A 9 9.31 -18.13 -5.85
N CYS A 10 8.17 -17.73 -6.41
CA CYS A 10 7.56 -18.38 -7.56
C CYS A 10 6.78 -17.38 -8.41
N SER A 11 6.40 -17.79 -9.62
CA SER A 11 5.64 -16.95 -10.54
C SER A 11 4.23 -16.62 -10.00
N PRO A 12 3.58 -15.56 -10.52
CA PRO A 12 2.19 -15.29 -10.16
C PRO A 12 1.25 -16.48 -10.41
N GLY A 13 1.40 -17.16 -11.54
CA GLY A 13 0.56 -18.32 -11.88
C GLY A 13 0.72 -19.49 -10.91
N GLU A 14 1.95 -19.76 -10.45
CA GLU A 14 2.22 -20.78 -9.42
C GLU A 14 1.64 -20.36 -8.06
N THR A 15 1.82 -19.08 -7.68
CA THR A 15 1.23 -18.49 -6.47
C THR A 15 -0.29 -18.69 -6.48
N LEU A 16 -0.96 -18.29 -7.56
CA LEU A 16 -2.40 -18.41 -7.72
C LEU A 16 -2.85 -19.87 -7.63
N THR A 17 -2.14 -20.79 -8.29
CA THR A 17 -2.44 -22.23 -8.24
C THR A 17 -2.38 -22.77 -6.82
N ARG A 18 -1.38 -22.35 -6.03
CA ARG A 18 -1.22 -22.77 -4.63
C ARG A 18 -2.34 -22.29 -3.73
N VAL A 19 -2.79 -21.03 -3.88
CA VAL A 19 -3.78 -20.44 -2.97
C VAL A 19 -5.23 -20.64 -3.42
N SER A 20 -5.47 -20.90 -4.71
CA SER A 20 -6.82 -21.06 -5.28
C SER A 20 -7.72 -22.07 -4.54
N PRO A 21 -7.23 -23.25 -4.11
CA PRO A 21 -8.06 -24.22 -3.36
C PRO A 21 -8.61 -23.68 -2.03
N PHE A 22 -8.02 -22.61 -1.50
CA PHE A 22 -8.33 -22.05 -0.18
C PHE A 22 -9.22 -20.80 -0.22
N LEU A 23 -9.46 -20.23 -1.41
CA LEU A 23 -10.20 -18.98 -1.57
C LEU A 23 -11.61 -19.05 -1.00
N SER A 24 -12.34 -20.15 -1.24
CA SER A 24 -13.71 -20.34 -0.73
C SER A 24 -13.75 -20.39 0.80
N ARG A 25 -12.75 -21.01 1.43
CA ARG A 25 -12.60 -21.06 2.89
C ARG A 25 -12.38 -19.68 3.50
N LEU A 26 -11.77 -18.77 2.75
CA LEU A 26 -11.56 -17.37 3.12
C LEU A 26 -12.76 -16.47 2.74
N GLY A 27 -13.86 -17.04 2.24
CA GLY A 27 -15.04 -16.30 1.81
C GLY A 27 -14.86 -15.57 0.47
N ILE A 28 -13.78 -15.85 -0.27
CA ILE A 28 -13.52 -15.28 -1.59
C ILE A 28 -14.27 -16.13 -2.61
N THR A 29 -15.31 -15.54 -3.20
CA THR A 29 -16.28 -16.25 -4.03
C THR A 29 -15.98 -16.17 -5.52
N ARG A 30 -15.25 -15.13 -5.95
CA ARG A 30 -15.00 -14.86 -7.37
C ARG A 30 -13.75 -14.03 -7.56
N LEU A 31 -13.00 -14.36 -8.62
CA LEU A 31 -12.01 -13.50 -9.27
C LEU A 31 -12.58 -13.10 -10.63
N ALA A 32 -12.63 -11.80 -10.93
CA ALA A 32 -13.17 -11.30 -12.20
C ALA A 32 -12.21 -10.34 -12.87
N ARG A 33 -12.03 -10.52 -14.18
CA ARG A 33 -11.29 -9.59 -15.03
C ARG A 33 -12.10 -8.31 -15.20
N GLN A 34 -11.53 -7.17 -14.83
CA GLN A 34 -12.14 -5.85 -15.00
C GLN A 34 -11.55 -5.07 -16.18
N THR A 35 -10.39 -5.49 -16.71
CA THR A 35 -9.67 -4.85 -17.82
C THR A 35 -10.58 -4.33 -18.96
N GLY A 36 -11.61 -5.10 -19.33
CA GLY A 36 -12.51 -4.74 -20.44
C GLY A 36 -13.57 -3.67 -20.13
N LEU A 37 -13.65 -3.19 -18.89
CA LEU A 37 -14.53 -2.07 -18.51
C LEU A 37 -13.91 -0.71 -18.84
N ASP A 38 -12.61 -0.65 -19.07
CA ASP A 38 -11.88 0.56 -19.49
C ASP A 38 -11.24 0.33 -20.88
N ASN A 39 -10.84 1.42 -21.54
CA ASN A 39 -10.30 1.37 -22.91
C ASN A 39 -8.76 1.33 -22.98
N ILE A 40 -8.07 1.31 -21.84
CA ILE A 40 -6.60 1.32 -21.77
C ILE A 40 -5.99 -0.04 -22.14
N GLY A 41 -6.63 -1.15 -21.74
CA GLY A 41 -6.12 -2.50 -22.01
C GLY A 41 -4.93 -2.94 -21.15
N ILE A 42 -4.69 -2.29 -20.01
CA ILE A 42 -3.77 -2.74 -18.95
C ILE A 42 -4.53 -3.63 -17.96
N ALA A 43 -3.92 -4.73 -17.53
CA ALA A 43 -4.61 -5.78 -16.79
C ALA A 43 -5.02 -5.32 -15.37
N VAL A 44 -6.33 -5.38 -15.12
CA VAL A 44 -6.94 -5.16 -13.81
C VAL A 44 -7.96 -6.27 -13.52
N TRP A 45 -7.87 -6.84 -12.34
CA TRP A 45 -8.77 -7.86 -11.81
C TRP A 45 -9.32 -7.43 -10.47
N CYS A 46 -10.41 -8.08 -10.05
CA CYS A 46 -10.92 -7.93 -8.70
C CYS A 46 -11.31 -9.26 -8.09
N ALA A 47 -11.28 -9.32 -6.77
CA ALA A 47 -11.71 -10.44 -5.96
C ALA A 47 -12.89 -10.02 -5.08
N PHE A 48 -13.89 -10.90 -4.94
CA PHE A 48 -15.11 -10.61 -4.17
C PHE A 48 -15.20 -11.49 -2.92
N ALA A 49 -15.28 -10.85 -1.77
CA ALA A 49 -15.57 -11.47 -0.47
C ALA A 49 -16.82 -10.82 0.15
N PRO A 50 -18.04 -11.28 -0.22
CA PRO A 50 -19.30 -10.60 0.13
C PRO A 50 -19.54 -10.36 1.62
N ASN A 51 -19.02 -11.26 2.48
CA ASN A 51 -19.18 -11.18 3.93
C ASN A 51 -17.92 -10.64 4.63
N ALA A 52 -17.05 -9.92 3.92
CA ALA A 52 -15.86 -9.33 4.51
C ALA A 52 -16.23 -8.28 5.56
N LYS A 53 -15.51 -8.26 6.68
CA LYS A 53 -15.71 -7.29 7.76
C LYS A 53 -15.07 -5.92 7.52
N ALA A 54 -14.49 -5.71 6.34
CA ALA A 54 -13.82 -4.47 5.96
C ALA A 54 -14.30 -4.00 4.59
N ILE A 55 -13.57 -4.29 3.53
CA ILE A 55 -13.98 -4.01 2.15
C ILE A 55 -14.26 -5.31 1.41
N VAL A 56 -15.40 -5.38 0.72
CA VAL A 56 -15.88 -6.57 0.00
C VAL A 56 -15.05 -6.88 -1.24
N ILE A 57 -14.44 -5.85 -1.83
CA ILE A 57 -13.70 -5.96 -3.09
C ILE A 57 -12.23 -5.65 -2.84
N ALA A 58 -11.38 -6.61 -3.18
CA ALA A 58 -9.95 -6.39 -3.33
C ALA A 58 -9.62 -6.24 -4.82
N GLN A 59 -8.77 -5.27 -5.14
CA GLN A 59 -8.36 -5.00 -6.51
C GLN A 59 -7.00 -5.65 -6.80
N GLY A 60 -6.74 -5.93 -8.06
CA GLY A 60 -5.49 -6.54 -8.50
C GLY A 60 -5.02 -5.93 -9.80
N LYS A 61 -3.71 -5.72 -9.89
CA LYS A 61 -3.05 -5.03 -11.01
C LYS A 61 -1.79 -5.78 -11.42
N GLY A 62 -1.44 -5.68 -12.69
CA GLY A 62 -0.25 -6.34 -13.22
C GLY A 62 -0.01 -6.03 -14.69
N ILE A 63 1.15 -6.43 -15.20
CA ILE A 63 1.49 -6.31 -16.63
C ILE A 63 0.70 -7.26 -17.52
N ASP A 64 0.23 -8.38 -16.95
CA ASP A 64 -0.61 -9.34 -17.63
C ASP A 64 -1.76 -9.80 -16.74
N ASP A 65 -2.69 -10.52 -17.34
CA ASP A 65 -3.89 -11.01 -16.66
C ASP A 65 -3.58 -11.97 -15.51
N LYS A 66 -2.53 -12.80 -15.60
CA LYS A 66 -2.17 -13.73 -14.52
C LYS A 66 -1.61 -12.99 -13.31
N ALA A 67 -0.74 -12.01 -13.53
CA ALA A 67 -0.18 -11.16 -12.47
C ALA A 67 -1.29 -10.37 -11.78
N ALA A 68 -2.18 -9.73 -12.55
CA ALA A 68 -3.30 -8.96 -12.00
C ALA A 68 -4.30 -9.85 -11.24
N GLN A 69 -4.64 -11.02 -11.77
CA GLN A 69 -5.51 -11.99 -11.09
C GLN A 69 -4.90 -12.48 -9.78
N THR A 70 -3.60 -12.79 -9.78
CA THR A 70 -2.86 -13.21 -8.57
C THR A 70 -2.83 -12.08 -7.54
N SER A 71 -2.57 -10.85 -7.96
CA SER A 71 -2.60 -9.67 -7.10
C SER A 71 -3.97 -9.50 -6.42
N ALA A 72 -5.08 -9.64 -7.17
CA ALA A 72 -6.43 -9.56 -6.59
C ALA A 72 -6.69 -10.67 -5.57
N ALA A 73 -6.27 -11.90 -5.87
CA ALA A 73 -6.44 -13.03 -4.97
C ALA A 73 -5.64 -12.85 -3.68
N MET A 74 -4.37 -12.44 -3.79
CA MET A 74 -3.47 -12.25 -2.65
C MET A 74 -3.90 -11.08 -1.76
N GLU A 75 -4.37 -9.97 -2.34
CA GLU A 75 -4.94 -8.86 -1.56
C GLU A 75 -6.23 -9.28 -0.83
N ALA A 76 -7.09 -10.08 -1.47
CA ALA A 76 -8.29 -10.60 -0.79
C ALA A 76 -7.95 -11.58 0.34
N ILE A 77 -6.97 -12.46 0.14
CA ILE A 77 -6.49 -13.40 1.18
C ILE A 77 -5.98 -12.62 2.38
N GLU A 78 -5.14 -11.62 2.13
CA GLU A 78 -4.57 -10.75 3.14
C GLU A 78 -5.65 -10.10 4.00
N ARG A 79 -6.65 -9.45 3.37
CA ARG A 79 -7.77 -8.82 4.07
C ARG A 79 -8.59 -9.83 4.85
N ALA A 80 -8.92 -10.97 4.25
CA ALA A 80 -9.71 -12.01 4.91
C ALA A 80 -9.00 -12.54 6.17
N VAL A 81 -7.70 -12.80 6.09
CA VAL A 81 -6.88 -13.24 7.23
C VAL A 81 -6.82 -12.16 8.31
N ALA A 82 -6.66 -10.88 7.95
CA ALA A 82 -6.63 -9.79 8.94
C ALA A 82 -7.95 -9.60 9.71
N THR A 83 -9.08 -10.07 9.17
CA THR A 83 -10.38 -10.05 9.89
C THR A 83 -10.54 -11.19 10.90
N ASN A 84 -9.75 -12.26 10.77
CA ASN A 84 -9.72 -13.41 11.66
C ASN A 84 -8.29 -13.98 11.77
N PRO A 85 -7.36 -13.21 12.38
CA PRO A 85 -5.94 -13.55 12.39
C PRO A 85 -5.65 -14.77 13.27
N ALA A 86 -4.77 -15.64 12.78
CA ALA A 86 -4.26 -16.78 13.52
C ALA A 86 -2.96 -16.40 14.24
N CYS A 87 -3.06 -15.64 15.32
CA CYS A 87 -1.93 -15.20 16.13
C CYS A 87 -2.15 -15.53 17.62
N GLU A 88 -1.06 -15.57 18.39
CA GLU A 88 -1.09 -15.73 19.84
C GLU A 88 -1.80 -14.53 20.48
N ARG A 89 -2.75 -14.79 21.38
CA ARG A 89 -3.53 -13.76 22.08
C ARG A 89 -3.61 -14.06 23.56
N ILE A 90 -3.41 -13.03 24.38
CA ILE A 90 -3.58 -13.10 25.84
C ILE A 90 -4.35 -11.87 26.34
N ILE A 91 -5.13 -12.04 27.41
CA ILE A 91 -5.77 -10.92 28.10
C ILE A 91 -4.99 -10.65 29.38
N THR A 92 -4.41 -9.47 29.49
CA THR A 92 -3.63 -9.04 30.66
C THR A 92 -3.42 -7.52 30.62
N SER A 93 -2.80 -6.96 31.66
CA SER A 93 -2.45 -5.54 31.71
C SER A 93 -1.01 -5.27 31.25
N ARG A 94 -0.74 -4.05 30.78
CA ARG A 94 0.61 -3.62 30.41
C ARG A 94 1.58 -3.75 31.58
N GLU A 95 1.14 -3.36 32.77
CA GLU A 95 1.94 -3.45 34.00
C GLU A 95 2.36 -4.89 34.32
N LYS A 96 1.47 -5.88 34.12
CA LYS A 96 1.81 -7.30 34.32
C LYS A 96 2.84 -7.80 33.30
N LEU A 97 2.74 -7.36 32.04
CA LEU A 97 3.71 -7.70 31.00
C LEU A 97 5.08 -7.08 31.30
N GLU A 98 5.12 -5.78 31.59
CA GLU A 98 6.37 -5.07 31.92
C GLU A 98 7.00 -5.62 33.22
N GLY A 99 6.17 -6.00 34.21
CA GLY A 99 6.64 -6.65 35.44
C GLY A 99 7.18 -8.07 35.25
N ALA A 100 6.87 -8.72 34.13
CA ALA A 100 7.44 -9.99 33.69
C ALA A 100 8.65 -9.80 32.74
N GLU A 101 9.17 -8.57 32.63
CA GLU A 101 10.27 -8.17 31.75
C GLU A 101 9.97 -8.33 30.24
N ASP A 102 8.69 -8.44 29.85
CA ASP A 102 8.29 -8.40 28.44
C ASP A 102 8.33 -6.96 27.89
N HIS A 103 8.73 -6.82 26.62
CA HIS A 103 8.62 -5.56 25.89
C HIS A 103 7.19 -5.30 25.40
N VAL A 104 6.74 -4.05 25.49
CA VAL A 104 5.38 -3.64 25.08
C VAL A 104 5.44 -2.37 24.25
N ASN A 105 4.66 -2.30 23.17
CA ASN A 105 4.37 -1.04 22.48
C ASN A 105 2.86 -0.88 22.31
N THR A 106 2.30 0.22 22.82
CA THR A 106 0.85 0.46 22.84
C THR A 106 0.31 1.04 21.53
N LEU A 107 1.17 1.34 20.55
CA LEU A 107 0.83 1.92 19.26
C LEU A 107 -0.06 3.17 19.39
N ALA A 108 0.22 4.03 20.36
CA ALA A 108 -0.61 5.18 20.69
C ALA A 108 -0.86 6.15 19.51
N ILE A 109 0.05 6.17 18.52
CA ILE A 109 -0.11 6.97 17.29
C ILE A 109 -1.29 6.52 16.41
N LEU A 110 -1.74 5.27 16.58
CA LEU A 110 -2.82 4.65 15.82
C LEU A 110 -4.17 4.68 16.55
N LEU A 111 -4.25 5.31 17.72
CA LEU A 111 -5.52 5.46 18.44
C LEU A 111 -6.52 6.24 17.59
N SER A 112 -7.78 5.80 17.59
CA SER A 112 -8.89 6.51 16.95
C SER A 112 -9.13 7.87 17.62
N PRO A 113 -9.87 8.79 16.98
CA PRO A 113 -10.24 10.06 17.61
C PRO A 113 -10.95 9.80 18.94
N HIS A 114 -10.55 10.52 19.98
CA HIS A 114 -11.11 10.42 21.34
C HIS A 114 -10.88 9.10 22.09
N ALA A 115 -10.20 8.10 21.50
CA ALA A 115 -9.85 6.89 22.20
C ALA A 115 -8.76 7.16 23.25
N PRO A 116 -8.96 6.76 24.52
CA PRO A 116 -7.95 6.94 25.55
C PRO A 116 -6.75 6.01 25.30
N PRO A 117 -5.53 6.43 25.66
CA PRO A 117 -4.39 5.51 25.74
C PRO A 117 -4.68 4.34 26.68
N VAL A 118 -4.06 3.19 26.41
CA VAL A 118 -4.16 1.99 27.26
C VAL A 118 -3.58 2.31 28.64
N ALA A 119 -4.40 2.21 29.69
CA ALA A 119 -3.93 2.44 31.05
C ALA A 119 -3.07 1.26 31.54
N ALA A 120 -2.14 1.50 32.47
CA ALA A 120 -1.16 0.50 32.90
C ALA A 120 -1.80 -0.79 33.45
N ALA A 121 -2.82 -0.63 34.30
CA ALA A 121 -3.55 -1.72 34.94
C ALA A 121 -4.77 -2.21 34.13
N GLU A 122 -5.06 -1.60 32.99
CA GLU A 122 -6.20 -2.02 32.15
C GLU A 122 -5.92 -3.38 31.50
N GLU A 123 -6.84 -4.33 31.67
CA GLU A 123 -6.75 -5.61 30.99
C GLU A 123 -7.33 -5.51 29.58
N ILE A 124 -6.48 -5.74 28.57
CA ILE A 124 -6.85 -5.78 27.15
C ILE A 124 -6.29 -7.04 26.51
N GLU A 125 -6.75 -7.33 25.29
CA GLU A 125 -6.17 -8.38 24.46
C GLU A 125 -4.88 -7.90 23.79
N TRP A 126 -3.80 -8.65 24.00
CA TRP A 126 -2.48 -8.43 23.43
C TRP A 126 -2.15 -9.56 22.46
N THR A 127 -1.35 -9.25 21.44
CA THR A 127 -0.79 -10.24 20.50
C THR A 127 0.71 -10.14 20.43
N ARG A 128 1.37 -11.28 20.22
CA ARG A 128 2.81 -11.34 20.09
C ARG A 128 3.25 -10.77 18.73
N ALA A 129 4.33 -10.00 18.76
CA ALA A 129 4.98 -9.41 17.59
C ALA A 129 6.50 -9.62 17.66
N HIS A 130 7.16 -9.36 16.54
CA HIS A 130 8.61 -9.38 16.40
C HIS A 130 9.14 -8.00 16.03
N HIS A 131 10.17 -7.55 16.74
CA HIS A 131 10.97 -6.40 16.33
C HIS A 131 11.81 -6.81 15.12
N LEU A 132 11.67 -6.11 13.99
CA LEU A 132 12.28 -6.51 12.71
C LEU A 132 13.80 -6.32 12.68
N LEU A 133 14.33 -5.37 13.44
CA LEU A 133 15.78 -5.15 13.54
C LEU A 133 16.47 -6.11 14.52
N THR A 134 15.93 -6.30 15.74
CA THR A 134 16.57 -7.11 16.79
C THR A 134 16.13 -8.56 16.82
N GLY A 135 14.99 -8.89 16.19
CA GLY A 135 14.34 -10.20 16.28
C GLY A 135 13.61 -10.45 17.60
N GLU A 136 13.70 -9.52 18.55
CA GLU A 136 13.11 -9.65 19.88
C GLU A 136 11.59 -9.70 19.82
N ARG A 137 11.02 -10.37 20.83
CA ARG A 137 9.58 -10.52 21.00
C ARG A 137 9.03 -9.36 21.81
N LEU A 138 7.88 -8.83 21.38
CA LEU A 138 7.13 -7.81 22.11
C LEU A 138 5.63 -8.03 22.00
N TRP A 139 4.87 -7.34 22.84
CA TRP A 139 3.41 -7.34 22.82
C TRP A 139 2.85 -6.06 22.21
N LEU A 140 1.86 -6.23 21.32
CA LEU A 140 1.08 -5.16 20.73
C LEU A 140 -0.41 -5.35 21.08
N PRO A 141 -1.20 -4.27 21.21
CA PRO A 141 -2.64 -4.36 21.37
C PRO A 141 -3.27 -5.09 20.17
N PHE A 142 -4.00 -6.18 20.42
CA PHE A 142 -4.61 -6.97 19.35
C PHE A 142 -5.57 -6.14 18.49
N ALA A 143 -6.30 -5.21 19.12
CA ALA A 143 -7.23 -4.30 18.45
C ALA A 143 -6.56 -3.37 17.40
N ALA A 144 -5.24 -3.15 17.48
CA ALA A 144 -4.49 -2.41 16.45
C ALA A 144 -4.10 -3.30 15.25
N VAL A 145 -4.04 -4.61 15.47
CA VAL A 145 -3.66 -5.62 14.46
C VAL A 145 -4.87 -6.07 13.66
N HIS A 146 -5.94 -6.41 14.37
CA HIS A 146 -7.21 -6.84 13.81
C HIS A 146 -7.79 -5.80 12.85
N LEU A 147 -8.37 -6.27 11.75
CA LEU A 147 -9.06 -5.42 10.77
C LEU A 147 -10.54 -5.80 10.72
N ASP A 148 -11.35 -5.04 11.45
CA ASP A 148 -12.80 -5.25 11.54
C ASP A 148 -13.50 -3.88 11.60
N ARG A 149 -14.01 -3.46 10.45
CA ARG A 149 -14.76 -2.20 10.29
C ARG A 149 -16.23 -2.34 10.67
N THR A 150 -16.66 -3.51 11.19
CA THR A 150 -18.00 -3.68 11.76
C THR A 150 -18.05 -3.27 13.23
N ILE A 151 -16.90 -3.09 13.88
CA ILE A 151 -16.81 -2.63 15.28
C ILE A 151 -17.17 -1.15 15.34
N GLU A 152 -18.18 -0.80 16.13
CA GLU A 152 -18.53 0.58 16.43
C GLU A 152 -17.55 1.18 17.45
N GLY A 153 -17.03 2.38 17.17
CA GLY A 153 -16.09 3.09 18.06
C GLY A 153 -14.82 2.31 18.40
N PRO A 154 -14.08 1.77 17.41
CA PRO A 154 -12.88 0.98 17.68
C PRO A 154 -11.81 1.85 18.35
N ARG A 155 -11.09 1.31 19.34
CA ARG A 155 -10.01 2.03 20.03
C ARG A 155 -8.86 2.43 19.09
N TYR A 156 -8.58 1.58 18.11
CA TYR A 156 -7.51 1.77 17.14
C TYR A 156 -8.06 1.91 15.73
N TRP A 157 -7.35 2.69 14.91
CA TRP A 157 -7.69 2.93 13.52
C TRP A 157 -7.70 1.64 12.69
N GLN A 158 -8.84 1.35 12.07
CA GLN A 158 -9.09 0.14 11.29
C GLN A 158 -8.59 0.27 9.84
N SER A 159 -7.28 0.06 9.66
CA SER A 159 -6.57 0.20 8.40
C SER A 159 -5.86 -1.09 7.95
N SER A 160 -5.78 -1.28 6.64
CA SER A 160 -4.93 -2.29 5.99
C SER A 160 -3.51 -1.79 5.74
N ASP A 161 -3.15 -0.60 6.20
CA ASP A 161 -1.80 -0.06 6.04
C ASP A 161 -0.76 -0.96 6.72
N GLY A 162 0.27 -1.34 5.97
CA GLY A 162 1.30 -2.28 6.40
C GLY A 162 0.83 -3.74 6.46
N LEU A 163 -0.36 -4.04 5.95
CA LEU A 163 -0.82 -5.41 5.78
C LEU A 163 -0.30 -5.93 4.42
N ALA A 164 0.25 -7.13 4.41
CA ALA A 164 0.72 -7.74 3.16
C ALA A 164 0.67 -9.25 3.20
N SER A 165 0.52 -9.84 2.02
CA SER A 165 0.75 -11.26 1.78
C SER A 165 1.95 -11.53 0.85
N GLY A 166 2.47 -12.75 0.91
CA GLY A 166 3.60 -13.20 0.10
C GLY A 166 3.73 -14.73 0.07
N ASN A 167 4.55 -15.25 -0.85
CA ASN A 167 4.82 -16.70 -0.91
C ASN A 167 5.66 -17.17 0.27
N THR A 168 6.44 -16.26 0.85
CA THR A 168 7.26 -16.45 2.04
C THR A 168 6.99 -15.31 3.03
N ARG A 169 7.38 -15.51 4.28
CA ARG A 169 7.29 -14.48 5.32
C ARG A 169 8.10 -13.23 4.97
N ASN A 170 9.33 -13.40 4.47
CA ASN A 170 10.19 -12.27 4.09
C ASN A 170 9.60 -11.48 2.92
N GLU A 171 8.95 -12.14 1.97
CA GLU A 171 8.23 -11.45 0.89
C GLU A 171 7.09 -10.58 1.41
N ALA A 172 6.32 -11.11 2.36
CA ALA A 172 5.21 -10.38 2.97
C ALA A 172 5.73 -9.17 3.77
N ILE A 173 6.78 -9.36 4.59
CA ILE A 173 7.39 -8.27 5.38
C ILE A 173 8.01 -7.20 4.48
N LEU A 174 8.74 -7.60 3.44
CA LEU A 174 9.32 -6.65 2.48
C LEU A 174 8.22 -5.83 1.81
N HIS A 175 7.15 -6.49 1.37
CA HIS A 175 6.03 -5.80 0.71
C HIS A 175 5.33 -4.83 1.68
N ALA A 176 4.99 -5.28 2.89
CA ALA A 176 4.38 -4.43 3.90
C ALA A 176 5.26 -3.23 4.29
N THR A 177 6.57 -3.45 4.45
CA THR A 177 7.52 -2.39 4.79
C THR A 177 7.65 -1.36 3.65
N LEU A 178 7.74 -1.82 2.39
CA LEU A 178 7.74 -0.93 1.23
C LEU A 178 6.43 -0.15 1.10
N GLU A 179 5.28 -0.76 1.40
CA GLU A 179 4.02 -0.02 1.46
C GLU A 179 4.06 1.08 2.52
N ARG A 180 4.54 0.79 3.74
CA ARG A 180 4.67 1.81 4.79
C ARG A 180 5.55 2.98 4.36
N ILE A 181 6.65 2.70 3.65
CA ILE A 181 7.54 3.72 3.08
C ILE A 181 6.83 4.52 1.98
N GLU A 182 6.05 3.86 1.12
CA GLU A 182 5.26 4.50 0.07
C GLU A 182 4.23 5.47 0.67
N ARG A 183 3.48 5.04 1.69
CA ARG A 183 2.48 5.89 2.37
C ARG A 183 3.14 7.05 3.09
N ASP A 184 4.32 6.84 3.66
CA ASP A 184 5.12 7.90 4.26
C ASP A 184 5.50 8.97 3.25
N ALA A 185 6.14 8.54 2.16
CA ALA A 185 6.57 9.42 1.07
C ALA A 185 5.39 10.18 0.45
N LEU A 186 4.27 9.48 0.20
CA LEU A 186 3.05 10.08 -0.35
C LEU A 186 2.47 11.14 0.57
N THR A 187 2.40 10.87 1.89
CA THR A 187 1.90 11.84 2.88
C THR A 187 2.78 13.08 2.91
N LEU A 188 4.10 12.90 2.98
CA LEU A 188 5.06 14.01 2.96
C LEU A 188 5.00 14.81 1.65
N TRP A 189 4.75 14.17 0.51
CA TRP A 189 4.58 14.82 -0.78
C TRP A 189 3.27 15.61 -0.87
N GLN A 190 2.18 15.06 -0.34
CA GLN A 190 0.88 15.73 -0.25
C GLN A 190 0.89 16.93 0.70
N MET A 191 1.79 16.97 1.69
CA MET A 191 2.00 18.16 2.52
C MET A 191 2.83 19.24 1.82
N THR A 192 3.63 18.89 0.81
CA THR A 192 4.40 19.89 0.05
C THR A 192 3.44 20.76 -0.77
N PRO A 193 3.59 22.11 -0.76
CA PRO A 193 2.77 23.00 -1.56
C PRO A 193 2.84 22.68 -3.06
N ALA A 194 1.72 22.81 -3.78
CA ALA A 194 1.60 22.46 -5.20
C ALA A 194 2.72 23.07 -6.07
N SER A 195 3.13 24.31 -5.77
CA SER A 195 4.21 25.01 -6.48
C SER A 195 5.57 24.29 -6.46
N ARG A 196 5.83 23.49 -5.43
CA ARG A 196 7.04 22.65 -5.28
C ARG A 196 6.77 21.18 -5.57
N ARG A 197 5.59 20.69 -5.20
CA ARG A 197 5.19 19.28 -5.27
C ARG A 197 5.43 18.64 -6.63
N TYR A 198 5.08 19.33 -7.70
CA TYR A 198 5.13 18.78 -9.06
C TYR A 198 6.47 19.05 -9.78
N GLN A 199 7.41 19.76 -9.16
CA GLN A 199 8.70 20.07 -9.79
C GLN A 199 9.61 18.83 -9.98
N SER A 200 9.28 17.71 -9.36
CA SER A 200 10.00 16.43 -9.47
C SER A 200 9.48 15.54 -10.60
N ALA A 201 8.84 16.11 -11.62
CA ALA A 201 8.34 15.38 -12.78
C ALA A 201 9.46 14.60 -13.49
N ILE A 202 9.19 13.32 -13.79
CA ILE A 202 10.13 12.36 -14.39
C ILE A 202 9.93 12.33 -15.91
N ASP A 203 11.03 12.39 -16.67
CA ASP A 203 11.00 12.26 -18.12
C ASP A 203 10.82 10.80 -18.55
N MET A 204 9.56 10.42 -18.80
CA MET A 204 9.22 9.08 -19.29
C MET A 204 9.49 8.89 -20.79
N LYS A 205 9.84 9.95 -21.55
CA LYS A 205 10.20 9.80 -22.96
C LYS A 205 11.62 9.25 -23.13
N ALA A 206 12.47 9.44 -22.13
CA ALA A 206 13.83 8.91 -22.09
C ALA A 206 13.90 7.41 -21.73
N VAL A 207 12.83 6.85 -21.17
CA VAL A 207 12.75 5.44 -20.73
C VAL A 207 12.51 4.54 -21.94
N VAL A 208 13.48 3.69 -22.30
CA VAL A 208 13.45 2.88 -23.54
C VAL A 208 13.02 1.42 -23.30
N GLU A 209 12.80 1.04 -22.05
CA GLU A 209 12.43 -0.31 -21.65
C GLU A 209 11.09 -0.73 -22.30
N PRO A 210 11.04 -1.86 -23.02
CA PRO A 210 9.85 -2.26 -23.78
C PRO A 210 8.55 -2.37 -22.95
N ALA A 211 8.66 -2.77 -21.68
CA ALA A 211 7.50 -2.88 -20.79
C ALA A 211 6.86 -1.52 -20.50
N PHE A 212 7.67 -0.47 -20.34
CA PHE A 212 7.17 0.90 -20.20
C PHE A 212 6.57 1.40 -21.50
N GLN A 213 7.26 1.17 -22.63
CA GLN A 213 6.76 1.60 -23.94
C GLN A 213 5.40 0.99 -24.27
N ASP A 214 5.18 -0.30 -23.99
CA ASP A 214 3.88 -0.95 -24.15
C ASP A 214 2.79 -0.26 -23.30
N VAL A 215 3.02 -0.11 -22.00
CA VAL A 215 2.07 0.48 -21.05
C VAL A 215 1.76 1.94 -21.38
N LEU A 216 2.79 2.75 -21.68
CA LEU A 216 2.63 4.16 -22.03
C LEU A 216 1.91 4.32 -23.38
N SER A 217 2.18 3.44 -24.36
CA SER A 217 1.49 3.46 -25.66
C SER A 217 0.00 3.15 -25.52
N LYS A 218 -0.36 2.18 -24.68
CA LYS A 218 -1.75 1.83 -24.34
C LYS A 218 -2.50 3.00 -23.71
N ILE A 219 -1.88 3.66 -22.73
CA ILE A 219 -2.42 4.89 -22.11
C ILE A 219 -2.64 5.98 -23.16
N ALA A 220 -1.65 6.20 -24.03
CA ALA A 220 -1.73 7.23 -25.06
C ALA A 220 -2.80 6.94 -26.13
N GLN A 221 -3.02 5.68 -26.49
CA GLN A 221 -4.05 5.23 -27.43
C GLN A 221 -5.47 5.37 -26.84
N ALA A 222 -5.61 5.35 -25.52
CA ALA A 222 -6.86 5.57 -24.81
C ALA A 222 -7.21 7.06 -24.61
N ASP A 223 -6.51 7.98 -25.29
CA ASP A 223 -6.63 9.44 -25.15
C ASP A 223 -6.38 9.96 -23.73
N LEU A 224 -5.49 9.27 -22.99
CA LEU A 224 -5.02 9.66 -21.68
C LEU A 224 -3.58 10.15 -21.74
N ASP A 225 -3.24 11.01 -20.78
CA ASP A 225 -1.87 11.41 -20.47
C ASP A 225 -1.51 10.92 -19.07
N ILE A 226 -0.22 10.69 -18.86
CA ILE A 226 0.33 10.29 -17.57
C ILE A 226 1.58 11.11 -17.24
N ALA A 227 1.67 11.57 -16.00
CA ALA A 227 2.84 12.27 -15.46
C ALA A 227 3.34 11.54 -14.23
N LEU A 228 4.65 11.28 -14.17
CA LEU A 228 5.29 10.62 -13.03
C LEU A 228 6.08 11.64 -12.23
N PHE A 229 6.08 11.50 -10.91
CA PHE A 229 6.78 12.38 -9.97
C PHE A 229 7.65 11.55 -9.04
N ASP A 230 8.91 11.94 -8.89
CA ASP A 230 9.78 11.39 -7.85
C ASP A 230 9.34 11.96 -6.50
N ILE A 231 8.97 11.06 -5.60
CA ILE A 231 8.58 11.38 -4.21
C ILE A 231 9.52 10.75 -3.19
N THR A 232 10.68 10.26 -3.63
CA THR A 232 11.71 9.65 -2.79
C THR A 232 12.10 10.58 -1.64
N THR A 233 12.09 10.05 -0.42
CA THR A 233 12.41 10.80 0.81
C THR A 233 13.87 10.59 1.21
N ASP A 234 14.25 11.13 2.36
CA ASP A 234 15.55 10.93 3.02
C ASP A 234 15.87 9.45 3.32
N LEU A 235 14.88 8.55 3.25
CA LEU A 235 15.11 7.11 3.34
C LEU A 235 15.90 6.54 2.15
N ALA A 236 16.02 7.29 1.05
CA ALA A 236 16.71 6.88 -0.16
C ALA A 236 16.19 5.55 -0.75
N ILE A 237 14.88 5.30 -0.62
CA ILE A 237 14.17 4.17 -1.22
C ILE A 237 13.25 4.73 -2.33
N PRO A 238 13.39 4.26 -3.58
CA PRO A 238 12.61 4.75 -4.71
C PRO A 238 11.11 4.74 -4.45
N CYS A 239 10.52 5.93 -4.51
CA CYS A 239 9.09 6.13 -4.42
C CYS A 239 8.61 7.04 -5.56
N VAL A 240 7.61 6.59 -6.31
CA VAL A 240 7.07 7.30 -7.47
C VAL A 240 5.58 7.46 -7.32
N VAL A 241 5.05 8.62 -7.74
CA VAL A 241 3.61 8.83 -7.96
C VAL A 241 3.38 8.95 -9.46
N ALA A 242 2.36 8.26 -9.97
CA ALA A 242 1.88 8.41 -11.33
C ALA A 242 0.50 9.05 -11.30
N LEU A 243 0.32 10.16 -12.02
CA LEU A 243 -0.95 10.86 -12.19
C LEU A 243 -1.45 10.62 -13.61
N LEU A 244 -2.67 10.11 -13.74
CA LEU A 244 -3.34 9.71 -14.98
C LEU A 244 -4.59 10.58 -15.18
N GLY A 245 -4.79 11.09 -16.39
CA GLY A 245 -5.98 11.88 -16.72
C GLY A 245 -6.20 12.06 -18.22
N PRO A 246 -7.30 12.72 -18.62
CA PRO A 246 -7.61 12.91 -20.04
C PRO A 246 -6.61 13.83 -20.73
N ARG A 247 -6.26 13.50 -21.98
CA ARG A 247 -5.43 14.37 -22.82
C ARG A 247 -6.15 15.68 -23.16
N LYS A 248 -7.45 15.60 -23.47
CA LYS A 248 -8.29 16.78 -23.71
C LYS A 248 -8.81 17.35 -22.40
N ARG A 249 -8.27 18.51 -22.01
CA ARG A 249 -8.56 19.15 -20.72
C ARG A 249 -9.36 20.45 -20.85
N THR A 250 -9.89 20.76 -22.04
CA THR A 250 -10.58 22.02 -22.35
C THR A 250 -12.04 21.81 -22.73
N PRO A 251 -13.00 22.52 -22.07
CA PRO A 251 -12.79 23.40 -20.91
C PRO A 251 -12.46 22.61 -19.62
N PRO A 252 -11.56 23.11 -18.73
CA PRO A 252 -11.15 22.39 -17.51
C PRO A 252 -12.29 21.97 -16.59
N ARG A 253 -13.35 22.78 -16.55
CA ARG A 253 -14.56 22.53 -15.74
C ARG A 253 -15.34 21.27 -16.13
N ALA A 254 -15.04 20.68 -17.29
CA ALA A 254 -15.63 19.43 -17.74
C ALA A 254 -14.92 18.18 -17.17
N VAL A 255 -13.69 18.32 -16.64
CA VAL A 255 -12.95 17.19 -16.06
C VAL A 255 -13.41 16.97 -14.62
N ARG A 256 -13.85 15.75 -14.32
CA ARG A 256 -14.33 15.38 -12.99
C ARG A 256 -13.20 14.80 -12.17
N HIS A 257 -13.38 14.78 -10.86
CA HIS A 257 -12.44 14.17 -9.93
C HIS A 257 -12.12 12.72 -10.31
N VAL A 258 -13.14 11.94 -10.69
CA VAL A 258 -12.99 10.52 -11.10
C VAL A 258 -12.24 10.33 -12.43
N ASP A 259 -12.10 11.40 -13.24
CA ASP A 259 -11.33 11.36 -14.48
C ASP A 259 -9.82 11.58 -14.23
N LEU A 260 -9.45 12.04 -13.03
CA LEU A 260 -8.06 12.16 -12.56
C LEU A 260 -7.79 11.11 -11.49
N THR A 261 -6.87 10.21 -11.79
CA THR A 261 -6.51 9.13 -10.88
C THR A 261 -5.01 9.11 -10.68
N TYR A 262 -4.56 8.65 -9.52
CA TYR A 262 -3.15 8.47 -9.28
C TYR A 262 -2.89 7.13 -8.59
N GLY A 263 -1.64 6.72 -8.66
CA GLY A 263 -1.10 5.58 -7.94
C GLY A 263 0.27 5.92 -7.41
N ALA A 264 0.67 5.25 -6.35
CA ALA A 264 2.01 5.33 -5.80
C ALA A 264 2.71 3.97 -5.91
N GLY A 265 4.03 3.99 -5.82
CA GLY A 265 4.83 2.78 -5.86
C GLY A 265 6.16 2.99 -5.15
N ALA A 266 6.45 2.15 -4.17
CA ALA A 266 7.79 2.00 -3.61
C ALA A 266 8.41 0.65 -3.99
N ALA A 267 9.72 0.64 -4.26
CA ALA A 267 10.48 -0.57 -4.56
C ALA A 267 11.98 -0.37 -4.34
N THR A 268 12.75 -1.46 -4.38
CA THR A 268 14.23 -1.42 -4.36
C THR A 268 14.85 -0.96 -5.69
N SER A 269 14.04 -0.84 -6.75
CA SER A 269 14.43 -0.38 -8.09
C SER A 269 13.47 0.72 -8.58
N PRO A 270 13.99 1.84 -9.13
CA PRO A 270 13.16 2.90 -9.69
C PRO A 270 12.16 2.43 -10.74
N ALA A 271 12.57 1.50 -11.61
CA ALA A 271 11.71 0.94 -12.65
C ALA A 271 10.50 0.20 -12.07
N VAL A 272 10.70 -0.57 -11.00
CA VAL A 272 9.61 -1.29 -10.35
C VAL A 272 8.69 -0.32 -9.60
N ALA A 273 9.25 0.68 -8.91
CA ALA A 273 8.48 1.72 -8.24
C ALA A 273 7.59 2.50 -9.23
N ALA A 274 8.15 2.94 -10.35
CA ALA A 274 7.41 3.67 -11.39
C ALA A 274 6.29 2.83 -12.01
N MET A 275 6.54 1.57 -12.34
CA MET A 275 5.53 0.72 -12.94
C MET A 275 4.44 0.30 -11.94
N ARG A 276 4.77 0.10 -10.66
CA ARG A 276 3.76 -0.03 -9.59
C ARG A 276 2.86 1.19 -9.53
N ALA A 277 3.44 2.40 -9.56
CA ALA A 277 2.68 3.64 -9.55
C ALA A 277 1.74 3.76 -10.79
N ILE A 278 2.25 3.43 -11.99
CA ILE A 278 1.45 3.46 -13.23
C ILE A 278 0.29 2.47 -13.16
N THR A 279 0.57 1.21 -12.82
CA THR A 279 -0.46 0.17 -12.74
C THR A 279 -1.48 0.45 -11.63
N GLU A 280 -1.08 1.10 -10.55
CA GLU A 280 -1.98 1.56 -9.49
C GLU A 280 -2.86 2.73 -9.95
N ALA A 281 -2.34 3.68 -10.72
CA ALA A 281 -3.16 4.76 -11.29
C ALA A 281 -4.26 4.20 -12.21
N VAL A 282 -3.93 3.22 -13.04
CA VAL A 282 -4.89 2.52 -13.89
C VAL A 282 -5.93 1.75 -13.06
N GLN A 283 -5.48 1.04 -12.01
CA GLN A 283 -6.38 0.31 -11.11
C GLN A 283 -7.32 1.26 -10.32
N SER A 284 -6.84 2.44 -9.92
CA SER A 284 -7.65 3.50 -9.31
C SER A 284 -8.74 3.99 -10.27
N ARG A 285 -8.41 4.19 -11.56
CA ARG A 285 -9.39 4.52 -12.59
C ARG A 285 -10.42 3.42 -12.77
N MET A 286 -9.97 2.17 -12.90
CA MET A 286 -10.85 1.02 -13.03
C MET A 286 -11.81 0.88 -11.85
N THR A 287 -11.36 1.23 -10.66
CA THR A 287 -12.18 1.23 -9.45
C THR A 287 -13.38 2.16 -9.56
N PHE A 288 -13.21 3.36 -10.11
CA PHE A 288 -14.34 4.27 -10.38
C PHE A 288 -15.21 3.77 -11.53
N THR A 289 -14.61 3.29 -12.62
CA THR A 289 -15.35 2.79 -13.80
C THR A 289 -16.23 1.58 -13.45
N ALA A 290 -15.72 0.65 -12.64
CA ALA A 290 -16.48 -0.51 -12.21
C ALA A 290 -17.61 -0.16 -11.25
N GLY A 291 -17.48 0.94 -10.49
CA GLY A 291 -18.52 1.42 -9.57
C GLY A 291 -18.94 0.43 -8.50
N ALA A 292 -18.10 -0.58 -8.20
CA ALA A 292 -18.50 -1.74 -7.41
C ALA A 292 -18.16 -1.64 -5.91
N ARG A 293 -17.38 -0.63 -5.50
CA ARG A 293 -17.04 -0.43 -4.09
C ARG A 293 -18.12 0.37 -3.36
N ASP A 294 -18.42 -0.05 -2.14
CA ASP A 294 -19.45 0.58 -1.30
C ASP A 294 -19.08 2.00 -0.82
N ASP A 295 -17.80 2.36 -0.86
CA ASP A 295 -17.30 3.68 -0.45
C ASP A 295 -17.29 4.74 -1.58
N LEU A 296 -17.75 4.37 -2.78
CA LEU A 296 -17.89 5.30 -3.90
C LEU A 296 -19.27 5.97 -3.92
N LEU A 297 -19.35 7.16 -3.33
CA LEU A 297 -20.59 7.92 -3.25
C LEU A 297 -20.90 8.69 -4.56
N PRO A 298 -22.17 8.90 -4.93
CA PRO A 298 -22.55 9.67 -6.12
C PRO A 298 -21.92 11.08 -6.20
N ALA A 299 -21.75 11.74 -5.06
CA ALA A 299 -21.12 13.06 -4.98
C ALA A 299 -19.68 13.08 -5.53
N THR A 300 -18.94 11.96 -5.42
CA THR A 300 -17.57 11.81 -5.93
C THR A 300 -17.53 11.94 -7.46
N PHE A 301 -18.55 11.43 -8.15
CA PHE A 301 -18.66 11.48 -9.62
C PHE A 301 -19.04 12.86 -10.15
N SER A 302 -19.70 13.68 -9.32
CA SER A 302 -20.08 15.06 -9.68
C SER A 302 -19.02 16.10 -9.29
N ARG A 303 -18.04 15.72 -8.47
CA ARG A 303 -16.97 16.61 -8.00
C ARG A 303 -16.07 17.01 -9.18
N GLN A 304 -15.75 18.30 -9.28
CA GLN A 304 -14.77 18.79 -10.27
C GLN A 304 -13.35 18.34 -9.92
N ALA A 305 -12.54 18.12 -10.96
CA ALA A 305 -11.12 17.85 -10.80
C ALA A 305 -10.40 18.98 -10.06
N ASP A 306 -9.37 18.61 -9.30
CA ASP A 306 -8.45 19.58 -8.70
C ASP A 306 -7.63 20.25 -9.81
N ALA A 307 -7.73 21.58 -9.92
CA ALA A 307 -7.06 22.33 -10.99
C ALA A 307 -5.53 22.16 -10.92
N THR A 308 -4.95 22.07 -9.73
CA THR A 308 -3.50 21.91 -9.57
C THR A 308 -3.03 20.53 -10.04
N MET A 309 -3.83 19.47 -9.82
CA MET A 309 -3.55 18.15 -10.38
C MET A 309 -3.71 18.13 -11.89
N LEU A 310 -4.74 18.80 -12.43
CA LEU A 310 -4.95 18.88 -13.87
C LEU A 310 -3.77 19.58 -14.59
N ASP A 311 -3.27 20.66 -13.99
CA ASP A 311 -2.09 21.38 -14.47
C ASP A 311 -0.82 20.52 -14.32
N ALA A 312 -0.73 19.73 -13.24
CA ALA A 312 0.42 18.88 -12.96
C ALA A 312 0.71 17.86 -14.08
N LEU A 313 -0.33 17.34 -14.75
CA LEU A 313 -0.19 16.46 -15.91
C LEU A 313 0.58 17.09 -17.10
N GLY A 314 0.69 18.42 -17.13
CA GLY A 314 1.46 19.18 -18.13
C GLY A 314 2.83 19.66 -17.63
N THR A 315 3.26 19.24 -16.44
CA THR A 315 4.51 19.73 -15.84
C THR A 315 5.72 19.28 -16.67
N PRO A 316 6.59 20.19 -17.12
CA PRO A 316 7.82 19.81 -17.81
C PRO A 316 8.71 18.95 -16.91
N PRO A 317 9.23 17.81 -17.41
CA PRO A 317 10.07 16.94 -16.61
C PRO A 317 11.40 17.61 -16.25
N ARG A 318 11.91 17.30 -15.06
CA ARG A 318 13.20 17.79 -14.53
C ARG A 318 14.09 16.69 -13.95
N LYS A 319 13.56 15.47 -13.86
CA LYS A 319 14.23 14.29 -13.33
C LYS A 319 14.22 13.20 -14.38
N ARG A 320 15.22 12.31 -14.36
CA ARG A 320 15.18 11.06 -15.11
C ARG A 320 14.95 9.91 -14.15
N LEU A 321 14.39 8.83 -14.66
CA LEU A 321 14.11 7.65 -13.84
C LEU A 321 15.41 7.03 -13.30
N GLU A 322 16.50 7.10 -14.07
CA GLU A 322 17.82 6.63 -13.64
C GLU A 322 18.48 7.50 -12.55
N ASP A 323 17.98 8.71 -12.28
CA ASP A 323 18.52 9.57 -11.23
C ASP A 323 18.04 9.15 -9.82
N LEU A 324 17.00 8.30 -9.73
CA LEU A 324 16.48 7.77 -8.48
C LEU A 324 17.44 6.70 -7.92
N PRO A 325 17.52 6.53 -6.58
CA PRO A 325 18.40 5.54 -5.99
C PRO A 325 18.06 4.13 -6.48
N SER A 326 19.05 3.25 -6.64
CA SER A 326 18.80 1.83 -6.89
C SER A 326 19.55 1.03 -5.83
N LEU A 327 18.85 0.11 -5.17
CA LEU A 327 19.42 -0.62 -4.03
C LEU A 327 20.30 -1.80 -4.48
N GLY A 328 20.35 -2.12 -5.79
CA GLY A 328 21.25 -3.14 -6.33
C GLY A 328 21.02 -4.54 -5.76
N THR A 329 19.79 -4.83 -5.34
CA THR A 329 19.42 -6.09 -4.67
C THR A 329 19.30 -7.23 -5.67
N THR A 330 19.36 -8.47 -5.19
CA THR A 330 19.28 -9.69 -6.02
C THR A 330 18.36 -10.77 -5.43
N SER A 331 17.88 -10.59 -4.20
CA SER A 331 16.92 -11.47 -3.54
C SER A 331 15.97 -10.69 -2.62
N THR A 332 14.91 -11.36 -2.15
CA THR A 332 13.98 -10.80 -1.15
C THR A 332 14.70 -10.54 0.17
N GLU A 333 15.54 -11.46 0.62
CA GLU A 333 16.30 -11.35 1.86
C GLU A 333 17.20 -10.13 1.83
N GLN A 334 18.02 -9.99 0.77
CA GLN A 334 18.90 -8.84 0.61
C GLN A 334 18.12 -7.53 0.50
N SER A 335 16.96 -7.57 -0.18
CA SER A 335 16.07 -6.41 -0.28
C SER A 335 15.52 -6.00 1.08
N LEU A 336 15.06 -6.97 1.87
CA LEU A 336 14.52 -6.73 3.21
C LEU A 336 15.60 -6.16 4.12
N ASP A 337 16.78 -6.78 4.17
CA ASP A 337 17.90 -6.34 5.00
C ASP A 337 18.31 -4.90 4.68
N ILE A 338 18.48 -4.56 3.39
CA ILE A 338 18.85 -3.20 2.98
C ILE A 338 17.75 -2.20 3.31
N VAL A 339 16.47 -2.54 3.10
CA VAL A 339 15.35 -1.65 3.41
C VAL A 339 15.27 -1.39 4.92
N LEU A 340 15.41 -2.42 5.76
CA LEU A 340 15.43 -2.28 7.21
C LEU A 340 16.63 -1.44 7.68
N GLN A 341 17.82 -1.66 7.11
CA GLN A 341 19.01 -0.86 7.42
C GLN A 341 18.83 0.62 7.05
N ARG A 342 18.15 0.92 5.94
CA ARG A 342 17.85 2.31 5.53
C ARG A 342 16.93 3.01 6.53
N LEU A 343 15.92 2.29 7.02
CA LEU A 343 15.02 2.80 8.06
C LEU A 343 15.78 3.04 9.37
N GLU A 344 16.57 2.07 9.83
CA GLU A 344 17.38 2.19 11.04
C GLU A 344 18.35 3.38 10.96
N ASN A 345 19.08 3.52 9.84
CA ASN A 345 20.01 4.63 9.62
C ASN A 345 19.33 6.01 9.61
N ALA A 346 18.04 6.06 9.29
CA ALA A 346 17.22 7.27 9.34
C ALA A 346 16.57 7.50 10.72
N GLY A 347 16.91 6.68 11.73
CA GLY A 347 16.35 6.76 13.08
C GLY A 347 14.94 6.19 13.20
N ILE A 348 14.51 5.34 12.26
CA ILE A 348 13.25 4.60 12.32
C ILE A 348 13.57 3.18 12.77
N ASP A 349 13.48 2.98 14.08
CA ASP A 349 13.84 1.74 14.77
C ASP A 349 12.62 0.96 15.27
N GLN A 350 11.46 1.60 15.46
CA GLN A 350 10.22 0.94 15.85
C GLN A 350 9.57 0.25 14.65
N LEU A 351 10.06 -0.94 14.34
CA LEU A 351 9.61 -1.78 13.23
C LEU A 351 9.13 -3.12 13.77
N PHE A 352 7.82 -3.36 13.73
CA PHE A 352 7.20 -4.55 14.32
C PHE A 352 6.44 -5.34 13.28
N ALA A 353 6.51 -6.68 13.32
CA ALA A 353 5.68 -7.54 12.49
C ALA A 353 4.86 -8.52 13.34
N VAL A 354 3.61 -8.73 12.93
CA VAL A 354 2.73 -9.77 13.45
C VAL A 354 2.40 -10.72 12.33
N ASP A 355 2.68 -12.01 12.54
CA ASP A 355 2.28 -13.08 11.62
C ASP A 355 0.81 -13.43 11.86
N LEU A 356 0.01 -13.45 10.79
CA LEU A 356 -1.45 -13.57 10.87
C LEU A 356 -2.00 -14.82 10.20
N ASN A 357 -1.22 -15.45 9.31
CA ASN A 357 -1.71 -16.56 8.51
C ASN A 357 -1.95 -17.82 9.36
N PRO A 358 -3.04 -18.56 9.12
CA PRO A 358 -3.22 -19.87 9.70
C PRO A 358 -2.31 -20.91 9.04
N GLU A 359 -1.98 -21.99 9.76
CA GLU A 359 -1.06 -23.05 9.30
C GLU A 359 -1.50 -23.71 7.97
N TRP A 360 -2.80 -23.79 7.71
CA TRP A 360 -3.34 -24.44 6.51
C TRP A 360 -3.21 -23.58 5.24
N LEU A 361 -2.90 -22.29 5.36
CA LEU A 361 -2.78 -21.37 4.22
C LEU A 361 -1.36 -21.45 3.64
N PRO A 362 -1.17 -21.82 2.35
CA PRO A 362 0.16 -21.93 1.75
C PRO A 362 0.73 -20.57 1.31
N ALA A 363 0.51 -19.53 2.11
CA ALA A 363 0.98 -18.17 1.92
C ALA A 363 1.20 -17.51 3.29
N ALA A 364 2.17 -16.61 3.37
CA ALA A 364 2.37 -15.79 4.55
C ALA A 364 1.47 -14.55 4.47
N VAL A 365 0.94 -14.14 5.62
CA VAL A 365 0.21 -12.87 5.79
C VAL A 365 0.73 -12.22 7.05
N VAL A 366 1.19 -10.98 6.93
CA VAL A 366 1.79 -10.22 8.04
C VAL A 366 1.17 -8.83 8.12
N LYS A 367 1.22 -8.23 9.31
CA LYS A 367 1.02 -6.80 9.48
C LYS A 367 2.27 -6.17 10.06
N VAL A 368 2.85 -5.21 9.34
CA VAL A 368 4.03 -4.44 9.75
C VAL A 368 3.59 -3.08 10.28
N PHE A 369 4.12 -2.73 11.45
CA PHE A 369 3.96 -1.43 12.07
C PHE A 369 5.29 -0.68 12.03
N ALA A 370 5.21 0.58 11.59
CA ALA A 370 6.31 1.54 11.62
C ALA A 370 5.77 2.87 12.17
N PRO A 371 5.60 3.01 13.50
CA PRO A 371 4.93 4.16 14.13
C PRO A 371 5.64 5.52 13.89
N GLN A 372 6.93 5.48 13.57
CA GLN A 372 7.73 6.67 13.25
C GLN A 372 7.59 7.14 11.78
N LEU A 373 6.99 6.32 10.91
CA LEU A 373 6.62 6.70 9.55
C LEU A 373 5.25 7.39 9.52
N GLU A 374 5.03 8.26 8.54
CA GLU A 374 3.72 8.87 8.34
C GLU A 374 2.66 7.82 7.95
N ASN A 375 1.42 8.10 8.34
CA ASN A 375 0.27 7.26 8.01
C ASN A 375 -0.63 8.06 7.05
N PRO A 376 -1.29 7.42 6.07
CA PRO A 376 -2.19 8.11 5.15
C PRO A 376 -3.39 8.70 5.91
N ASP A 377 -4.10 9.66 5.34
CA ASP A 377 -5.28 10.26 5.99
C ASP A 377 -6.27 9.17 6.47
N GLY A 378 -6.78 9.33 7.69
CA GLY A 378 -7.66 8.35 8.34
C GLY A 378 -8.12 8.82 9.71
N GLU A 379 -9.06 8.08 10.29
CA GLU A 379 -9.61 8.36 11.62
C GLU A 379 -8.61 7.98 12.72
N ARG A 380 -7.65 8.87 12.95
CA ARG A 380 -6.68 8.78 14.05
C ARG A 380 -6.74 10.04 14.91
N HIS A 381 -6.36 9.91 16.18
CA HIS A 381 -6.18 11.03 17.10
C HIS A 381 -5.14 12.03 16.58
N ARG A 382 -4.06 11.54 15.97
CA ARG A 382 -3.05 12.37 15.32
C ARG A 382 -3.05 12.12 13.83
N ARG A 383 -3.34 13.18 13.07
CA ARG A 383 -3.29 13.13 11.61
C ARG A 383 -1.87 12.92 11.11
N PHE A 384 -0.94 13.76 11.59
CA PHE A 384 0.46 13.78 11.22
C PHE A 384 1.34 13.19 12.32
N GLY A 385 2.33 12.41 11.89
CA GLY A 385 3.41 11.86 12.69
C GLY A 385 4.62 12.78 12.76
N PRO A 386 5.75 12.26 13.29
CA PRO A 386 6.93 13.07 13.58
C PRO A 386 7.62 13.63 12.33
N ARG A 387 7.59 12.94 11.19
CA ARG A 387 8.33 13.35 9.98
C ARG A 387 7.62 14.49 9.26
N ALA A 388 6.29 14.44 9.21
CA ALA A 388 5.44 15.51 8.74
C ALA A 388 5.61 16.79 9.58
N LEU A 389 5.63 16.65 10.90
CA LEU A 389 5.86 17.76 11.82
C LEU A 389 7.25 18.36 11.63
N SER A 390 8.29 17.53 11.50
CA SER A 390 9.66 18.00 11.24
C SER A 390 9.82 18.71 9.90
N LYS A 391 9.01 18.37 8.89
CA LYS A 391 9.03 19.01 7.56
C LYS A 391 8.28 20.34 7.53
N ALA A 392 7.37 20.56 8.48
CA ALA A 392 6.57 21.77 8.60
C ALA A 392 7.27 22.89 9.40
N LEU A 393 8.22 22.52 10.25
CA LEU A 393 9.19 23.41 10.91
C LEU A 393 10.28 23.83 9.90
#